data_AF-A8H898-F1
#
_entry.id   AF-A8H898-F1
#
_cell.length_a   1.000
_cell.length_b   1.000
_cell.length_c   1.000
_cell.angle_alpha   90.00
_cell.angle_beta   90.00
_cell.angle_gamma   90.00
#
_symmetry.space_group_name_H-M   'P 1'
#
loop_
_entity.id
_entity.type
_entity.pdbx_description
1 polymer ?
#
loop_
_entity_poly.entity_id
_entity_poly.type
_entity_poly.pdbx_seq_one_letter_code
_entity_poly.pdbx_strand_id
1 'polypeptide(L)'
;MLALVRYSYLAAAVIYLLSWIWWPAATLWLVLLSWAGGCWHRVTSPVFKQGYLNLLQSIGIYLGLHLAALASFMVASRFNYGGLFSTTGAEEFGYLLGFGFLGAVLLIIGTLWPLIRLVKGYRVLMVIYKGSCEDSREGNEVNNSEAL
;
A
#
# COMPACT_ATOMS: atom_id res chain seq x y z
N MET A 1 -0.36 -10.62 19.24
CA MET A 1 -0.28 -9.43 18.34
C MET A 1 0.25 -9.76 16.94
N LEU A 2 1.31 -10.58 16.80
CA LEU A 2 1.85 -10.94 15.48
C LEU A 2 0.82 -11.50 14.49
N ALA A 3 -0.08 -12.37 14.95
CA ALA A 3 -1.14 -12.94 14.11
C ALA A 3 -2.04 -11.86 13.49
N LEU A 4 -2.45 -10.84 14.26
CA LEU A 4 -3.26 -9.71 13.77
C LEU A 4 -2.53 -8.92 12.67
N VAL A 5 -1.24 -8.67 12.85
CA VAL A 5 -0.44 -7.99 11.82
C VAL A 5 -0.35 -8.88 10.57
N ARG A 6 -0.05 -10.17 10.71
CA ARG A 6 -0.01 -11.11 9.56
C ARG A 6 -1.33 -11.14 8.79
N TYR A 7 -2.46 -11.25 9.48
CA TYR A 7 -3.78 -11.24 8.85
C TYR A 7 -4.08 -9.91 8.17
N SER A 8 -3.61 -8.77 8.70
CA SER A 8 -3.78 -7.47 8.03
C SER A 8 -2.98 -7.35 6.72
N TYR A 9 -1.78 -7.94 6.64
CA TYR A 9 -1.01 -8.01 5.39
C TYR A 9 -1.68 -8.95 4.37
N LEU A 10 -2.23 -10.08 4.84
CA LEU A 10 -2.98 -11.01 3.98
C LEU A 10 -4.29 -10.37 3.47
N ALA A 11 -5.02 -9.69 4.35
CA ALA A 11 -6.21 -8.93 3.98
C ALA A 11 -5.89 -7.84 2.94
N ALA A 12 -4.79 -7.10 3.10
CA ALA A 12 -4.34 -6.12 2.12
C ALA A 12 -4.06 -6.75 0.74
N ALA A 13 -3.44 -7.93 0.70
CA ALA A 13 -3.19 -8.65 -0.55
C ALA A 13 -4.49 -9.15 -1.22
N VAL A 14 -5.43 -9.66 -0.42
CA VAL A 14 -6.75 -10.10 -0.90
C VAL A 14 -7.56 -8.92 -1.44
N ILE A 15 -7.65 -7.82 -0.68
CA ILE A 15 -8.36 -6.61 -1.09
C ILE A 15 -7.72 -6.04 -2.36
N TYR A 16 -6.40 -6.06 -2.49
CA TYR A 16 -5.70 -5.64 -3.70
C TYR A 16 -6.16 -6.44 -4.93
N LEU A 17 -6.17 -7.77 -4.86
CA LEU A 17 -6.64 -8.63 -5.96
C LEU A 17 -8.12 -8.39 -6.29
N LEU A 18 -8.96 -8.27 -5.26
CA LEU A 18 -10.39 -8.00 -5.43
C LEU A 18 -10.66 -6.61 -6.01
N SER A 19 -9.87 -5.60 -5.67
CA SER A 19 -10.07 -4.20 -6.14
C SER A 19 -9.91 -4.07 -7.65
N TRP A 20 -9.11 -4.93 -8.27
CA TRP A 20 -8.95 -4.98 -9.73
C TRP A 20 -10.15 -5.62 -10.43
N ILE A 21 -10.81 -6.57 -9.78
CA ILE A 21 -11.93 -7.34 -10.36
C ILE A 21 -13.26 -6.63 -10.08
N TRP A 22 -13.40 -6.04 -8.88
CA TRP A 22 -14.66 -5.50 -8.39
C TRP A 22 -14.44 -4.17 -7.66
N TRP A 23 -14.81 -3.08 -8.33
CA TRP A 23 -14.68 -1.72 -7.80
C TRP A 23 -15.27 -1.48 -6.41
N PRO A 24 -16.45 -2.04 -6.04
CA PRO A 24 -16.97 -1.95 -4.67
C PRO A 24 -16.02 -2.50 -3.60
N ALA A 25 -15.15 -3.45 -3.95
CA ALA A 25 -14.14 -3.97 -3.03
C ALA A 25 -13.11 -2.91 -2.63
N ALA A 26 -12.97 -1.81 -3.39
CA ALA A 26 -12.11 -0.69 -3.01
C ALA A 26 -12.54 -0.04 -1.68
N THR A 27 -13.82 -0.13 -1.30
CA THR A 27 -14.31 0.34 0.01
C THR A 27 -13.68 -0.40 1.18
N LEU A 28 -13.25 -1.65 0.98
CA LEU A 28 -12.56 -2.45 1.99
C LEU A 28 -11.18 -1.88 2.36
N TRP A 29 -10.55 -1.11 1.46
CA TRP A 29 -9.32 -0.38 1.80
C TRP A 29 -9.54 0.64 2.89
N LEU A 30 -10.68 1.35 2.87
CA LEU A 30 -11.01 2.34 3.89
C LEU A 30 -11.24 1.66 5.25
N VAL A 31 -11.96 0.53 5.26
CA VAL A 31 -12.19 -0.26 6.46
C VAL A 31 -10.86 -0.75 7.05
N LEU A 32 -9.98 -1.30 6.20
CA LEU A 32 -8.66 -1.77 6.64
C LEU A 32 -7.78 -0.63 7.14
N LEU A 33 -7.83 0.54 6.50
CA LEU A 33 -7.05 1.72 6.88
C LEU A 33 -7.50 2.28 8.23
N SER A 34 -8.81 2.41 8.46
CA SER A 34 -9.36 2.82 9.76
C SER A 34 -9.03 1.82 10.86
N TRP A 35 -9.17 0.52 10.58
CA TRP A 35 -8.83 -0.54 11.54
C TRP A 35 -7.33 -0.54 11.88
N ALA A 36 -6.47 -0.53 10.87
CA ALA A 36 -5.01 -0.52 11.05
C ALA A 36 -4.54 0.74 11.80
N GLY A 37 -5.16 1.90 11.53
CA GLY A 37 -4.92 3.14 12.27
C GLY A 37 -5.31 3.02 13.75
N GLY A 38 -6.48 2.44 14.03
CA GLY A 38 -6.93 2.17 15.39
C GLY A 38 -6.01 1.20 16.14
N CYS A 39 -5.58 0.11 15.48
CA CYS A 39 -4.61 -0.82 16.05
C CYS A 39 -3.25 -0.17 16.29
N TRP A 40 -2.75 0.62 15.34
CA TRP A 40 -1.49 1.36 15.47
C TRP A 40 -1.48 2.27 16.70
N HIS A 41 -2.59 2.95 16.98
CA HIS A 41 -2.71 3.82 18.16
C HIS A 41 -2.73 3.05 19.49
N ARG A 42 -3.23 1.81 19.49
CA ARG A 42 -3.37 0.98 20.71
C ARG A 42 -2.12 0.15 21.02
N VAL A 43 -1.24 -0.08 20.05
CA VAL A 43 -0.06 -0.94 20.22
C VAL A 43 1.12 -0.15 20.79
N THR A 44 1.66 -0.63 21.91
CA THR A 44 2.82 -0.06 22.60
C THR A 44 4.17 -0.59 22.11
N SER A 45 4.20 -1.81 21.55
CA SER A 45 5.45 -2.41 21.05
C SER A 45 5.95 -1.68 19.80
N PRO A 46 7.21 -1.21 19.77
CA PRO A 46 7.76 -0.42 18.67
C PRO A 46 7.83 -1.20 17.36
N VAL A 47 8.13 -2.51 17.42
CA VAL A 47 8.23 -3.39 16.24
C VAL A 47 6.88 -3.51 15.54
N PHE A 48 5.81 -3.77 16.30
CA PHE A 48 4.47 -3.88 15.74
C PHE A 48 3.93 -2.52 15.28
N LYS A 49 4.27 -1.44 15.99
CA LYS A 49 3.90 -0.07 15.60
C LYS A 49 4.51 0.30 14.24
N GLN A 50 5.78 -0.04 14.00
CA GLN A 50 6.43 0.14 12.70
C GLN A 50 5.79 -0.73 11.61
N GLY A 51 5.40 -1.96 11.94
CA GLY A 51 4.70 -2.87 11.02
C GLY A 51 3.37 -2.32 10.53
N TYR A 52 2.56 -1.75 11.43
CA TYR A 52 1.29 -1.10 11.08
C TYR A 52 1.50 0.23 10.33
N LEU A 53 2.53 1.00 10.68
CA LEU A 53 2.84 2.26 9.99
C LEU A 53 3.27 2.01 8.53
N ASN A 54 4.10 0.99 8.29
CA ASN A 54 4.46 0.56 6.93
C ASN A 54 3.24 0.10 6.13
N LEU A 55 2.32 -0.63 6.77
CA LEU A 55 1.06 -1.04 6.15
C LEU A 55 0.23 0.19 5.75
N LEU A 56 -0.03 1.11 6.69
CA LEU A 56 -0.79 2.35 6.46
C LEU A 56 -0.19 3.20 5.34
N GLN A 57 1.13 3.39 5.33
CA GLN A 57 1.81 4.12 4.26
C GLN A 57 1.66 3.44 2.90
N SER A 58 1.74 2.11 2.85
CA SER A 58 1.59 1.36 1.60
C SER A 58 0.17 1.52 1.04
N ILE A 59 -0.86 1.39 1.91
CA ILE A 59 -2.26 1.60 1.53
C ILE A 59 -2.50 3.04 1.08
N GLY A 60 -1.96 4.02 1.83
CA GLY A 60 -2.09 5.44 1.52
C GLY A 60 -1.47 5.79 0.17
N ILE A 61 -0.28 5.27 -0.15
CA ILE A 61 0.37 5.47 -1.45
C ILE A 61 -0.45 4.82 -2.57
N TYR A 62 -0.97 3.60 -2.35
CA TYR A 62 -1.83 2.92 -3.32
C TYR A 62 -3.06 3.77 -3.66
N LEU A 63 -3.83 4.17 -2.64
CA LEU A 63 -5.03 4.98 -2.83
C LEU A 63 -4.70 6.34 -3.44
N GLY A 64 -3.66 7.02 -2.95
CA GLY A 64 -3.26 8.34 -3.44
C GLY A 64 -2.86 8.33 -4.91
N LEU A 65 -2.05 7.36 -5.34
CA LEU A 65 -1.63 7.25 -6.74
C LEU A 65 -2.79 6.86 -7.67
N HIS A 66 -3.70 5.99 -7.22
CA HIS A 66 -4.88 5.63 -8.02
C HIS A 66 -5.88 6.78 -8.14
N LEU A 67 -6.10 7.55 -7.07
CA LEU A 67 -6.92 8.77 -7.12
C LEU A 67 -6.29 9.84 -8.01
N ALA A 68 -4.96 10.00 -7.95
CA ALA A 68 -4.24 10.91 -8.84
C ALA A 68 -4.32 10.47 -10.31
N ALA A 69 -4.21 9.17 -10.59
CA ALA A 69 -4.39 8.64 -11.93
C ALA A 69 -5.82 8.88 -12.45
N LEU A 70 -6.83 8.62 -11.60
CA LEU A 70 -8.23 8.88 -11.93
C LEU A 70 -8.48 10.37 -12.22
N ALA A 71 -7.94 11.26 -11.39
CA ALA A 71 -8.01 12.71 -11.63
C ALA A 71 -7.34 13.08 -12.95
N SER A 72 -6.18 12.51 -13.27
CA SER A 72 -5.49 12.74 -14.55
C SER A 72 -6.33 12.29 -15.75
N PHE A 73 -6.98 11.13 -15.67
CA PHE A 73 -7.88 10.67 -16.73
C PHE A 73 -9.14 11.52 -16.86
N MET A 74 -9.71 11.99 -15.74
CA MET A 74 -10.83 12.93 -15.78
C MET A 74 -10.42 14.24 -16.48
N VAL A 75 -9.23 14.77 -16.18
CA VAL A 75 -8.69 15.94 -16.89
C VAL A 75 -8.46 15.64 -18.37
N ALA A 76 -7.84 14.51 -18.70
CA ALA A 76 -7.62 14.08 -20.10
C ALA A 76 -8.93 13.98 -20.89
N SER A 77 -9.99 13.43 -20.28
CA SER A 77 -11.30 13.27 -20.93
C SER A 77 -11.97 14.58 -21.33
N ARG A 78 -11.63 15.70 -20.66
CA ARG A 78 -12.13 17.03 -21.04
C ARG A 78 -11.60 17.53 -22.37
N PHE A 79 -10.47 16.98 -22.83
CA PHE A 79 -9.86 17.31 -24.11
C PHE A 79 -10.25 16.31 -25.22
N ASN A 80 -11.17 15.37 -24.96
CA ASN A 80 -11.60 14.33 -25.90
C ASN A 80 -12.65 14.81 -26.92
N TYR A 81 -12.82 16.13 -27.09
CA TYR A 81 -13.79 16.73 -28.02
C TYR A 81 -13.13 17.36 -29.26
N GLY A 82 -11.81 17.54 -29.25
CA GLY A 82 -11.04 18.15 -30.36
C GLY A 82 -10.26 17.10 -31.14
N GLY A 83 -10.65 16.84 -32.39
CA GLY A 83 -9.85 16.02 -33.31
C GLY A 83 -8.57 16.75 -33.75
N LEU A 84 -7.56 15.98 -34.17
CA LEU A 84 -6.22 16.45 -34.60
C LEU A 84 -6.22 17.56 -35.67
N PHE A 85 -7.36 17.79 -36.33
CA PHE A 85 -7.52 18.67 -37.50
C PHE A 85 -8.32 19.95 -37.20
N SER A 86 -8.58 20.29 -35.94
CA SER A 86 -9.15 21.58 -35.51
C SER A 86 -8.06 22.66 -35.36
N THR A 87 -8.41 23.94 -35.52
CA THR A 87 -7.52 25.10 -35.32
C THR A 87 -6.84 25.14 -33.94
N THR A 88 -7.45 24.55 -32.90
CA THR A 88 -6.86 24.34 -31.56
C THR A 88 -6.60 22.86 -31.25
N GLY A 89 -6.88 21.96 -32.20
CA GLY A 89 -6.91 20.51 -31.99
C GLY A 89 -5.55 19.88 -31.67
N ALA A 90 -4.46 20.46 -32.16
CA ALA A 90 -3.10 19.96 -31.85
C ALA A 90 -2.72 20.18 -30.38
N GLU A 91 -3.10 21.31 -29.78
CA GLU A 91 -2.83 21.62 -28.36
C GLU A 91 -3.71 20.75 -27.45
N GLU A 92 -5.01 20.64 -27.76
CA GLU A 92 -5.95 19.80 -27.02
C GLU A 92 -5.56 18.31 -27.07
N PHE A 93 -5.11 17.83 -28.24
CA PHE A 93 -4.57 16.48 -28.38
C PHE A 93 -3.28 16.29 -27.56
N GLY A 94 -2.41 17.29 -27.50
CA GLY A 94 -1.22 17.28 -26.65
C GLY A 94 -1.56 17.13 -25.16
N TYR A 95 -2.58 17.86 -24.67
CA TYR A 95 -3.05 17.72 -23.30
C TYR A 95 -3.70 16.36 -23.04
N LEU A 96 -4.53 15.86 -23.97
CA LEU A 96 -5.14 14.53 -23.87
C LEU A 96 -4.07 13.44 -23.75
N LEU A 97 -3.03 13.49 -24.61
CA LEU A 97 -1.95 12.53 -24.60
C LEU A 97 -1.07 12.67 -23.35
N GLY A 98 -0.75 13.90 -22.94
CA GLY A 98 0.06 14.19 -21.76
C GLY A 98 -0.61 13.72 -20.46
N PHE A 99 -1.86 14.12 -20.22
CA PHE A 99 -2.61 13.70 -19.03
C PHE A 99 -3.02 12.22 -19.08
N GLY A 100 -3.28 11.67 -20.27
CA GLY A 100 -3.53 10.25 -20.45
C GLY A 100 -2.29 9.41 -20.13
N PHE A 101 -1.13 9.80 -20.63
CA PHE A 101 0.15 9.14 -20.33
C PHE A 101 0.51 9.27 -18.86
N LEU A 102 0.36 10.45 -18.27
CA LEU A 102 0.56 10.67 -16.83
C LEU A 102 -0.34 9.76 -15.99
N GLY A 103 -1.62 9.67 -16.33
CA GLY A 103 -2.57 8.75 -15.68
C GLY A 103 -2.14 7.29 -15.77
N ALA A 104 -1.68 6.84 -16.95
CA ALA A 104 -1.18 5.49 -17.14
C ALA A 104 0.08 5.20 -16.31
N VAL A 105 1.04 6.12 -16.27
CA VAL A 105 2.26 6.00 -15.45
C VAL A 105 1.91 5.95 -13.96
N LEU A 106 1.02 6.83 -13.49
CA LEU A 106 0.56 6.85 -12.11
C LEU A 106 -0.17 5.56 -11.72
N LEU A 107 -0.98 4.98 -12.62
CA LEU A 107 -1.59 3.67 -12.41
C LEU A 107 -0.54 2.57 -12.26
N ILE A 108 0.44 2.49 -13.18
CA ILE A 108 1.48 1.46 -13.15
C ILE A 108 2.31 1.57 -11.87
N ILE A 109 2.80 2.77 -11.55
CA ILE A 109 3.58 3.01 -10.33
C ILE A 109 2.73 2.75 -9.09
N GLY A 110 1.48 3.24 -9.08
CA GLY A 110 0.51 3.03 -8.02
C GLY A 110 0.16 1.58 -7.78
N THR A 111 0.36 0.71 -8.77
CA THR A 111 0.10 -0.72 -8.69
C THR A 111 1.33 -1.47 -8.18
N LEU A 112 2.50 -1.25 -8.79
CA LEU A 112 3.73 -2.00 -8.50
C LEU A 112 4.39 -1.55 -7.18
N TRP A 113 4.47 -0.24 -6.93
CA TRP A 113 5.22 0.29 -5.79
C TRP A 113 4.64 -0.13 -4.43
N PRO A 114 3.32 -0.01 -4.18
CA PRO A 114 2.74 -0.43 -2.92
C PRO A 114 2.86 -1.92 -2.71
N LEU A 115 2.72 -2.73 -3.77
CA LEU A 115 2.86 -4.18 -3.69
C LEU A 115 4.27 -4.59 -3.23
N ILE A 116 5.30 -4.02 -3.85
CA ILE A 116 6.70 -4.27 -3.47
C ILE A 116 6.94 -3.85 -2.01
N ARG A 117 6.41 -2.68 -1.60
CA ARG A 117 6.56 -2.17 -0.24
C ARG A 117 5.84 -3.05 0.78
N LEU A 118 4.66 -3.56 0.45
CA LEU A 118 3.86 -4.45 1.30
C LEU A 118 4.60 -5.77 1.56
N VAL A 119 5.13 -6.39 0.49
CA VAL A 119 5.91 -7.65 0.59
C VAL A 119 7.21 -7.45 1.35
N LYS A 120 7.95 -6.37 1.06
CA LYS A 120 9.20 -6.05 1.78
C LYS A 120 8.92 -5.78 3.27
N GLY A 121 7.89 -4.99 3.58
CA GLY A 121 7.48 -4.68 4.95
C GLY A 121 7.12 -5.93 5.75
N TYR A 122 6.37 -6.86 5.15
CA TYR A 122 6.05 -8.15 5.75
C TYR A 122 7.29 -8.99 6.04
N ARG A 123 8.21 -9.11 5.06
CA ARG A 123 9.45 -9.88 5.23
C ARG A 123 10.32 -9.32 6.36
N VAL A 124 10.50 -8.00 6.39
CA VAL A 124 11.30 -7.34 7.45
C VAL A 124 10.69 -7.58 8.83
N LEU A 125 9.36 -7.46 8.97
CA LEU A 125 8.68 -7.74 10.23
C LEU A 125 8.90 -9.19 10.70
N MET A 126 8.82 -10.14 9.79
CA MET A 126 9.01 -11.56 10.09
C MET A 126 10.45 -11.89 10.51
N VAL A 127 11.44 -11.27 9.88
CA VAL A 127 12.86 -11.43 10.23
C VAL A 127 13.14 -10.86 11.62
N ILE A 128 12.68 -9.64 11.90
CA ILE A 128 12.88 -9.00 13.20
C ILE A 128 12.22 -9.82 14.32
N TYR A 129 10.98 -10.28 14.10
CA TYR A 129 10.29 -11.09 15.10
C TYR A 129 11.01 -12.43 15.36
N LYS A 130 11.52 -13.09 14.32
CA LYS A 130 12.26 -14.35 14.47
C LYS A 130 13.54 -14.13 15.26
N GLY A 131 14.31 -13.09 14.93
CA GLY A 131 15.55 -12.74 15.65
C GLY A 131 15.32 -12.43 17.12
N SER A 132 14.29 -11.64 17.46
CA SER A 132 13.95 -11.37 18.87
C SER A 132 13.52 -12.62 19.64
N CYS A 133 12.95 -13.62 18.96
CA CYS A 133 12.50 -14.86 19.59
C CYS A 133 13.65 -15.85 19.85
N GLU A 134 14.69 -15.85 19.01
CA GLU A 134 15.92 -16.64 19.21
C GLU A 134 16.79 -16.04 20.34
N ASP A 135 16.98 -14.72 20.34
CA ASP A 135 17.75 -13.99 21.37
C ASP A 135 17.14 -14.14 22.79
N SER A 136 15.81 -14.10 22.88
CA SER A 136 15.09 -14.36 24.14
C SER A 136 15.23 -15.81 24.64
N ARG A 137 15.57 -16.75 23.76
CA ARG A 137 15.67 -18.18 24.08
C ARG A 137 17.09 -18.53 24.54
N GLU A 138 18.11 -18.02 23.85
CA GLU A 138 19.51 -18.13 24.27
C GLU A 138 19.75 -17.42 25.61
N GLY A 139 19.22 -16.21 25.80
CA GLY A 139 19.35 -15.50 27.08
C GLY A 139 18.73 -16.24 28.26
N ASN A 140 17.69 -17.04 28.02
CA ASN A 140 17.03 -17.82 29.08
C ASN A 140 17.74 -19.14 29.38
N GLU A 141 18.44 -19.74 28.40
CA GLU A 141 19.29 -20.93 28.61
C GLU A 141 20.58 -20.58 29.35
N VAL A 142 21.23 -19.46 29.03
CA VAL A 142 22.43 -18.98 29.75
C VAL A 142 22.10 -18.70 31.22
N ASN A 143 21.00 -18.00 31.49
CA ASN A 143 20.61 -17.64 32.85
C ASN A 143 20.20 -18.85 33.71
N ASN A 144 19.62 -19.90 33.09
CA ASN A 144 19.33 -21.16 33.78
C ASN A 144 20.59 -22.02 34.00
N SER A 145 21.64 -21.83 33.22
CA SER A 145 22.91 -22.55 33.34
C SER A 145 23.80 -21.99 34.46
N GLU A 146 23.67 -20.70 34.76
CA GLU A 146 24.38 -20.02 35.87
C GLU A 146 23.68 -20.18 37.24
N ALA A 147 22.45 -20.71 37.25
CA ALA A 147 21.65 -20.93 38.46
C ALA A 147 21.78 -22.36 39.05
N LEU A 148 22.66 -23.20 38.49
CA LEU A 148 23.01 -24.55 38.94
C LEU A 148 24.46 -24.60 39.44
#